data_AF-A0AAU5YMB3-F1
#
_entry.id   AF-A0AAU5YMB3-F1
#
_cell.length_a   1.000
_cell.length_b   1.000
_cell.length_c   1.000
_cell.angle_alpha   90.00
_cell.angle_beta   90.00
_cell.angle_gamma   90.00
#
_symmetry.space_group_name_H-M   'P 1'
#
loop_
_entity.id
_entity.type
_entity.pdbx_description
1 polymer ?
#
loop_
_entity_poly.entity_id
_entity_poly.type
_entity_poly.pdbx_seq_one_letter_code
_entity_poly.pdbx_strand_id
1 'polypeptide(L)'
;MHDGKTTYSIDGRDLFTNGSEHSPREPMTVNFSTWFIDLPFKGARSWDMKVDWLYYQADQDVSGKDAQKAVAALTADGTHYVNTLPKP
;
A
#
# COMPACT_ATOMS: atom_id res chain seq x y z
N MET A 1 -4.14 -0.54 21.30
CA MET A 1 -4.91 0.64 20.91
C MET A 1 -3.96 1.51 20.10
N HIS A 2 -4.20 1.67 18.81
CA HIS A 2 -3.36 2.53 17.96
C HIS A 2 -3.75 3.98 18.21
N ASP A 3 -2.79 4.88 18.34
CA ASP A 3 -2.96 6.32 18.66
C ASP A 3 -3.71 7.11 17.56
N GLY A 4 -4.36 6.42 16.61
CA GLY A 4 -5.07 6.97 15.46
C GLY A 4 -4.16 7.76 14.51
N LYS A 5 -2.86 7.49 14.54
CA LYS A 5 -1.87 8.14 13.68
C LYS A 5 -1.59 7.28 12.46
N THR A 6 -1.34 7.93 11.33
CA THR A 6 -0.89 7.27 10.10
C THR A 6 0.36 7.97 9.60
N THR A 7 1.46 7.23 9.50
CA THR A 7 2.73 7.73 8.96
C THR A 7 2.88 7.31 7.50
N TYR A 8 3.24 8.26 6.66
CA TYR A 8 3.53 8.07 5.25
C TYR A 8 5.04 8.18 5.05
N SER A 9 5.62 7.13 4.47
CA SER A 9 7.07 7.03 4.28
C SER A 9 7.40 6.59 2.87
N ILE A 10 8.53 7.09 2.33
CA ILE A 10 9.12 6.65 1.07
C ILE A 10 10.57 6.27 1.34
N ASP A 11 11.01 5.10 0.86
CA ASP A 11 12.37 4.59 1.05
C ASP A 11 12.83 4.58 2.52
N GLY A 12 11.89 4.29 3.43
CA GLY A 12 12.13 4.26 4.87
C GLY A 12 12.23 5.63 5.54
N ARG A 13 12.02 6.73 4.80
CA ARG A 13 11.97 8.08 5.33
C ARG A 13 10.54 8.55 5.53
N ASP A 14 10.21 8.96 6.74
CA ASP A 14 8.92 9.57 7.06
C ASP A 14 8.80 10.94 6.41
N LEU A 15 7.68 11.14 5.72
CA LEU A 15 7.36 12.39 5.02
C LEU A 15 6.28 13.17 5.77
N PHE A 16 5.31 12.46 6.32
CA PHE A 16 4.14 13.06 6.95
C PHE A 16 3.50 12.08 7.94
N THR A 17 2.99 12.60 9.05
CA THR A 17 2.15 11.85 9.98
C THR A 17 0.84 12.57 10.15
N ASN A 18 -0.27 11.91 9.82
CA ASN A 18 -1.60 12.41 10.11
C ASN A 18 -2.02 12.05 11.54
N GLY A 19 -2.76 12.95 12.19
CA GLY A 19 -3.43 12.70 13.47
C GLY A 19 -4.80 12.03 13.31
N SER A 20 -5.42 11.69 14.44
CA SER A 20 -6.64 10.87 14.50
C SER A 20 -7.95 11.61 14.15
N GLU A 21 -7.89 12.92 13.93
CA GLU A 21 -9.09 13.75 13.68
C GLU A 21 -9.86 13.31 12.41
N HIS A 22 -9.20 12.64 11.47
CA HIS A 22 -9.76 12.27 10.16
C HIS A 22 -9.54 10.80 9.76
N SER A 23 -9.59 9.86 10.71
CA SER A 23 -9.46 8.43 10.39
C SER A 23 -10.68 7.87 9.64
N PRO A 24 -10.48 6.92 8.70
CA PRO A 24 -11.57 6.19 8.05
C PRO A 24 -12.48 5.51 9.09
N ARG A 25 -13.80 5.55 8.84
CA ARG A 25 -14.83 4.95 9.72
C ARG A 25 -15.43 3.66 9.16
N GLU A 26 -14.97 3.26 7.98
CA GLU A 26 -15.45 2.09 7.25
C GLU A 26 -14.25 1.27 6.75
N PRO A 27 -14.44 -0.02 6.42
CA PRO A 27 -13.43 -0.83 5.78
C PRO A 27 -12.94 -0.17 4.47
N MET A 28 -11.62 -0.06 4.33
CA MET A 28 -10.98 0.53 3.15
C MET A 28 -10.57 -0.55 2.14
N THR A 29 -10.51 -0.19 0.87
CA THR A 29 -9.97 -1.04 -0.20
C THR A 29 -8.67 -0.45 -0.74
N VAL A 30 -7.74 -1.33 -1.13
CA VAL A 30 -6.53 -0.94 -1.87
C VAL A 30 -6.81 -1.18 -3.34
N ASN A 31 -6.76 -0.13 -4.15
CA ASN A 31 -7.06 -0.19 -5.59
C ASN A 31 -5.85 0.28 -6.40
N PHE A 32 -5.37 -0.58 -7.28
CA PHE A 32 -4.35 -0.22 -8.26
C PHE A 32 -5.03 0.23 -9.55
N SER A 33 -5.13 1.55 -9.75
CA SER A 33 -5.82 2.13 -10.89
C SER A 33 -5.13 3.41 -11.38
N THR A 34 -5.37 3.76 -12.64
CA THR A 34 -5.03 5.07 -13.20
C THR A 34 -6.29 5.78 -13.64
N TRP A 35 -6.36 7.08 -13.37
CA TRP A 35 -7.46 7.93 -13.80
C TRP A 35 -6.94 8.90 -14.85
N PHE A 36 -7.46 8.78 -16.06
CA PHE A 36 -7.15 9.76 -17.11
C PHE A 36 -8.02 10.99 -16.90
N ILE A 37 -7.38 12.13 -16.64
CA ILE A 37 -8.03 13.43 -16.68
C ILE A 37 -7.83 14.10 -18.05
N ASP A 38 -8.73 15.02 -18.39
CA ASP A 38 -8.65 15.81 -19.62
C ASP A 38 -7.59 16.90 -19.46
N LEU A 39 -6.49 16.71 -20.16
CA LEU A 39 -5.35 17.62 -20.23
C LEU A 39 -5.00 17.80 -21.71
N PRO A 40 -4.40 18.95 -22.12
CA PRO A 40 -4.23 19.33 -23.53
C PRO A 40 -3.09 18.56 -24.23
N PHE A 41 -3.01 17.24 -24.01
CA PHE A 41 -2.07 16.34 -24.66
C PHE A 41 -2.64 15.80 -25.97
N LYS A 42 -1.79 15.55 -26.96
CA LYS A 42 -2.17 14.90 -28.23
C LYS A 42 -1.53 13.50 -28.30
N GLY A 43 -2.26 12.52 -28.82
CA GLY A 43 -1.76 11.16 -29.04
C GLY A 43 -2.38 10.09 -28.13
N ALA A 44 -2.02 8.83 -28.39
CA ALA A 44 -2.47 7.69 -27.57
C ALA A 44 -1.82 7.73 -26.18
N ARG A 45 -2.59 7.38 -25.15
CA ARG A 45 -2.11 7.25 -23.77
C ARG A 45 -2.21 5.79 -23.35
N SER A 46 -1.14 5.25 -22.79
CA SER A 46 -1.10 3.92 -22.18
C SER A 46 -0.57 4.02 -20.76
N TRP A 47 -1.00 3.10 -19.90
CA TRP A 47 -0.49 2.95 -18.55
C TRP A 47 -0.04 1.51 -18.36
N ASP A 48 1.21 1.34 -17.91
CA ASP A 48 1.79 0.07 -17.53
C ASP A 48 2.33 0.25 -16.10
N MET A 49 1.69 -0.40 -15.13
CA MET A 49 2.08 -0.36 -13.72
C MET A 49 2.57 -1.74 -13.31
N LYS A 50 3.79 -1.75 -12.77
CA LYS A 50 4.43 -2.95 -12.22
C LYS A 50 4.57 -2.77 -10.72
N VAL A 51 3.90 -3.65 -9.98
CA VAL A 51 3.97 -3.72 -8.53
C VAL A 51 4.66 -5.03 -8.20
N ASP A 52 5.74 -4.94 -7.42
CA ASP A 52 6.42 -6.14 -6.92
C ASP A 52 5.60 -6.77 -5.80
N TRP A 53 5.31 -6.00 -4.75
CA TRP A 53 4.50 -6.45 -3.61
C TRP A 53 3.56 -5.38 -3.06
N LEU A 54 2.39 -5.85 -2.61
CA LEU A 54 1.58 -5.20 -1.59
C LEU A 54 1.64 -6.09 -0.34
N TYR A 55 2.05 -5.53 0.79
CA TYR A 55 2.09 -6.23 2.06
C TYR A 55 1.13 -5.59 3.06
N TYR A 56 0.32 -6.41 3.70
CA TYR A 56 -0.61 -6.02 4.75
C TYR A 56 -0.66 -7.10 5.81
N GLN A 57 -0.65 -6.69 7.08
CA GLN A 57 -0.80 -7.58 8.22
C GLN A 57 -1.84 -7.01 9.17
N ALA A 58 -2.94 -7.76 9.35
CA ALA A 58 -4.04 -7.34 10.21
C ALA A 58 -3.57 -7.16 11.66
N ASP A 59 -4.12 -6.14 12.33
CA ASP A 59 -3.88 -5.83 13.75
C ASP A 59 -2.41 -5.61 14.14
N GLN A 60 -1.55 -5.27 13.18
CA GLN A 60 -0.13 -4.99 13.42
C GLN A 60 0.29 -3.66 12.78
N ASP A 61 1.08 -2.89 13.53
CA ASP A 61 1.84 -1.78 12.97
C ASP A 61 3.16 -2.33 12.42
N VAL A 62 3.24 -2.47 11.10
CA VAL A 62 4.42 -3.03 10.44
C VAL A 62 5.25 -1.89 9.86
N SER A 63 6.47 -1.73 10.37
CA SER A 63 7.40 -0.75 9.83
C SER A 63 7.76 -1.09 8.37
N GLY A 64 8.11 -0.08 7.57
CA GLY A 64 8.54 -0.32 6.18
C GLY A 64 9.71 -1.31 6.07
N LYS A 65 10.64 -1.29 7.04
CA LYS A 65 11.76 -2.23 7.11
C LYS A 65 11.30 -3.67 7.37
N ASP A 66 10.34 -3.86 8.26
CA ASP A 66 9.81 -5.18 8.57
C ASP A 66 8.96 -5.73 7.43
N ALA A 67 8.19 -4.87 6.75
CA ALA A 67 7.47 -5.23 5.52
C ALA A 67 8.43 -5.70 4.42
N GLN A 68 9.53 -4.96 4.19
CA GLN A 68 10.58 -5.37 3.24
C GLN A 68 11.21 -6.73 3.60
N LYS A 69 11.47 -6.97 4.89
CA LYS A 69 12.00 -8.26 5.37
C LYS A 69 11.01 -9.40 5.11
N ALA A 70 9.73 -9.19 5.37
CA ALA A 70 8.68 -10.18 5.12
C ALA A 70 8.56 -10.52 3.63
N VAL A 71 8.54 -9.49 2.77
CA VAL A 71 8.52 -9.64 1.31
C VAL A 71 9.76 -10.39 0.79
N ALA A 72 10.95 -10.08 1.30
CA ALA A 72 12.18 -10.75 0.91
C ALA A 72 12.14 -12.25 1.26
N ALA A 73 11.59 -12.61 2.42
CA ALA A 73 11.41 -14.01 2.81
C ALA A 73 10.40 -14.73 1.89
N LEU A 74 9.22 -14.14 1.65
CA LEU A 74 8.22 -14.69 0.73
C LEU A 74 8.81 -14.95 -0.67
N THR A 75 9.59 -13.98 -1.17
CA THR A 75 10.23 -14.08 -2.48
C THR A 75 11.31 -15.16 -2.51
N ALA A 76 12.15 -15.27 -1.46
CA ALA A 76 13.16 -16.32 -1.35
C ALA A 76 12.56 -17.72 -1.29
N ASP A 77 11.37 -17.85 -0.67
CA ASP A 77 10.60 -19.09 -0.60
C ASP A 77 9.82 -19.39 -1.90
N GLY A 78 9.95 -18.55 -2.94
CA GLY A 78 9.26 -18.70 -4.23
C GLY A 78 7.77 -18.37 -4.19
N THR A 79 7.30 -17.72 -3.13
CA THR A 79 5.92 -17.23 -3.04
C THR A 79 5.84 -15.90 -3.78
N HIS A 80 4.95 -15.80 -4.77
CA HIS A 80 4.73 -14.56 -5.53
C HIS A 80 3.36 -13.91 -5.26
N TYR A 81 2.47 -14.64 -4.59
CA TYR A 81 1.15 -14.16 -4.20
C TYR A 81 0.61 -15.01 -3.05
N VAL A 82 0.06 -14.34 -2.04
CA VAL A 82 -0.69 -14.98 -0.96
C VAL A 82 -1.75 -13.99 -0.46
N ASN A 83 -2.97 -14.49 -0.24
CA ASN A 83 -4.04 -13.73 0.36
C ASN A 83 -4.72 -14.56 1.44
N THR A 84 -4.64 -14.08 2.67
CA THR A 84 -5.24 -14.70 3.87
C THR A 84 -6.43 -13.91 4.41
N LEU A 85 -6.83 -12.83 3.73
CA LEU A 85 -7.97 -12.02 4.14
C LEU A 85 -9.27 -12.82 4.00
N PRO A 86 -10.26 -12.59 4.89
CA PRO A 86 -11.59 -13.17 4.75
C PRO A 86 -12.17 -12.89 3.37
N LYS A 87 -12.90 -13.87 2.82
CA LYS A 87 -13.71 -13.63 1.63
C LYS A 87 -14.89 -12.72 2.02
N PRO A 88 -15.28 -11.78 1.15
CA PRO A 88 -16.44 -10.92 1.38
C PRO A 88 -17.74 -11.72 1.52
#